data_AF-A0A7W0W574-F1
#
_entry.id   AF-A0A7W0W574-F1
#
_cell.length_a   1.000
_cell.length_b   1.000
_cell.length_c   1.000
_cell.angle_alpha   90.00
_cell.angle_beta   90.00
_cell.angle_gamma   90.00
#
_symmetry.space_group_name_H-M   'P 1'
#
loop_
_entity.id
_entity.type
_entity.pdbx_description
1 polymer ?
#
loop_
_entity_poly.entity_id
_entity_poly.type
_entity_poly.pdbx_seq_one_letter_code
_entity_poly.pdbx_strand_id
1 'polypeptide(L)'
;MFELDNRKDQLMTVFKLCAANLGMWTRDHFFPATYAQSGWERLRPFFDLPGTIVVTEDQTRVTFNGFNDRQLNRDLAAICARVRERQPRLPDGTTLICELA
;
A
#
# COMPACT_ATOMS: atom_id res chain seq x y z
N MET A 1 -13.98 -39.86 2.98
CA MET A 1 -14.79 -38.63 3.01
C MET A 1 -13.83 -37.51 3.35
N PHE A 2 -13.38 -36.73 2.35
CA PHE A 2 -12.48 -35.60 2.61
C PHE A 2 -13.29 -34.56 3.38
N GLU A 3 -13.00 -34.36 4.66
CA GLU A 3 -13.43 -33.17 5.38
C GLU A 3 -12.86 -31.98 4.60
N LEU A 4 -13.71 -31.37 3.77
CA LEU A 4 -13.39 -30.15 3.06
C LEU A 4 -12.96 -29.14 4.10
N ASP A 5 -11.78 -28.57 3.88
CA ASP A 5 -11.10 -27.62 4.73
C ASP A 5 -11.84 -26.26 4.73
N ASN A 6 -13.08 -26.27 5.24
CA ASN A 6 -13.99 -25.12 5.31
C ASN A 6 -13.40 -23.99 6.15
N ARG A 7 -12.49 -24.34 7.07
CA ARG A 7 -11.74 -23.39 7.88
C ARG A 7 -10.69 -22.64 7.04
N LYS A 8 -9.99 -23.30 6.12
CA LYS A 8 -9.13 -22.61 5.14
C LYS A 8 -9.93 -21.72 4.22
N ASP A 9 -11.11 -22.15 3.76
CA ASP A 9 -11.92 -21.34 2.85
C ASP A 9 -12.48 -20.08 3.53
N GLN A 10 -12.91 -20.21 4.80
CA GLN A 10 -13.29 -19.06 5.63
C GLN A 10 -12.12 -18.12 5.93
N LEU A 11 -10.94 -18.65 6.28
CA LEU A 11 -9.75 -17.83 6.48
C LEU A 11 -9.32 -17.11 5.21
N MET A 12 -9.40 -17.80 4.06
CA MET A 12 -9.11 -17.20 2.75
C MET A 12 -10.10 -16.07 2.43
N THR A 13 -11.38 -16.26 2.75
CA THR A 13 -12.43 -15.26 2.54
C THR A 13 -12.22 -14.03 3.44
N VAL A 14 -11.95 -14.23 4.73
CA VAL A 14 -11.66 -13.13 5.66
C VAL A 14 -10.40 -12.40 5.26
N PHE A 15 -9.34 -13.11 4.85
CA PHE A 15 -8.11 -12.48 4.39
C PHE A 15 -8.32 -11.64 3.12
N LYS A 16 -9.08 -12.14 2.15
CA LYS A 16 -9.48 -11.38 0.95
C LYS A 16 -10.28 -10.12 1.33
N LEU A 17 -11.20 -10.24 2.28
CA LEU A 17 -12.01 -9.11 2.75
C LEU A 17 -11.13 -8.06 3.46
N CYS A 18 -10.22 -8.49 4.33
CA CYS A 18 -9.28 -7.62 5.01
C CYS A 18 -8.34 -6.91 4.02
N ALA A 19 -7.80 -7.64 3.04
CA ALA A 19 -6.95 -7.06 2.00
C ALA A 19 -7.72 -6.06 1.13
N ALA A 20 -8.98 -6.35 0.77
CA ALA A 20 -9.83 -5.42 0.04
C ALA A 20 -10.15 -4.16 0.86
N ASN A 21 -10.51 -4.31 2.14
CA ASN A 21 -10.75 -3.18 3.04
C ASN A 21 -9.49 -2.35 3.28
N LEU A 22 -8.33 -3.00 3.46
CA LEU A 22 -7.05 -2.31 3.62
C LEU A 22 -6.68 -1.53 2.34
N GLY A 23 -6.91 -2.13 1.17
CA GLY A 23 -6.72 -1.46 -0.12
C GLY A 23 -7.63 -0.26 -0.29
N MET A 24 -8.92 -0.38 0.06
CA MET A 24 -9.88 0.73 0.04
C MET A 24 -9.52 1.84 1.04
N TRP A 25 -9.10 1.47 2.25
CA TRP A 25 -8.68 2.42 3.28
C TRP A 25 -7.40 3.17 2.87
N THR A 26 -6.41 2.44 2.34
CA THR A 26 -5.15 3.02 1.85
C THR A 26 -5.42 3.97 0.67
N ARG A 27 -6.33 3.58 -0.23
CA ARG A 27 -6.80 4.43 -1.33
C ARG A 27 -7.43 5.72 -0.81
N ASP A 28 -8.33 5.64 0.15
CA ASP A 28 -9.02 6.82 0.68
C ASP A 28 -8.07 7.77 1.43
N HIS A 29 -7.11 7.22 2.19
CA HIS A 29 -6.22 8.02 3.02
C HIS A 29 -4.99 8.59 2.30
N PHE A 30 -4.41 7.86 1.37
CA PHE A 30 -3.11 8.22 0.80
C PHE A 30 -3.18 8.56 -0.69
N PHE A 31 -4.13 8.00 -1.45
CA PHE A 31 -4.25 8.30 -2.87
C PHE A 31 -5.02 9.60 -3.12
N PRO A 32 -4.67 10.35 -4.19
CA PRO A 32 -5.38 11.57 -4.55
C PRO A 32 -6.81 11.28 -5.03
N ALA A 33 -7.68 12.29 -5.00
CA ALA A 33 -9.11 12.17 -5.32
C ALA A 33 -9.40 11.57 -6.72
N THR A 34 -8.45 11.69 -7.65
CA THR A 34 -8.47 11.04 -8.97
C THR A 34 -8.63 9.51 -8.89
N TYR A 35 -8.15 8.90 -7.81
CA TYR A 35 -8.24 7.46 -7.56
C TYR A 35 -9.41 7.06 -6.65
N ALA A 36 -10.17 8.01 -6.10
CA ALA A 36 -11.29 7.72 -5.20
C ALA A 36 -12.37 6.82 -5.84
N GLN A 37 -12.57 6.95 -7.16
CA GLN A 37 -13.46 6.08 -7.95
C GLN A 37 -12.73 4.97 -8.71
N SER A 38 -11.40 4.92 -8.66
CA SER A 38 -10.62 3.93 -9.40
C SER A 38 -10.64 2.57 -8.68
N GLY A 39 -10.95 1.51 -9.43
CA GLY A 39 -10.93 0.13 -8.95
C GLY A 39 -9.53 -0.40 -8.69
N TRP A 40 -9.45 -1.62 -8.14
CA TRP A 40 -8.20 -2.29 -7.79
C TRP A 40 -7.20 -2.39 -8.95
N GLU A 41 -7.68 -2.51 -10.20
CA GLU A 41 -6.82 -2.61 -11.39
C GLU A 41 -5.87 -1.42 -11.58
N ARG A 42 -6.32 -0.22 -11.23
CA ARG A 42 -5.48 1.00 -11.30
C ARG A 42 -4.54 1.17 -10.12
N LEU A 43 -4.84 0.52 -9.00
CA LEU A 43 -4.03 0.57 -7.78
C LEU A 43 -2.97 -0.53 -7.77
N ARG A 44 -3.28 -1.67 -8.38
CA ARG A 44 -2.42 -2.84 -8.53
C ARG A 44 -0.96 -2.50 -8.89
N PRO A 45 -0.66 -1.64 -9.87
CA PRO A 45 0.73 -1.29 -10.19
C PRO A 45 1.48 -0.65 -9.02
N PHE A 46 0.80 0.09 -8.13
CA PHE A 46 1.43 0.70 -6.95
C PHE A 46 1.79 -0.33 -5.87
N PHE A 47 1.05 -1.43 -5.79
CA PHE A 47 1.31 -2.51 -4.84
C PHE A 47 2.29 -3.56 -5.36
N ASP A 48 2.43 -3.68 -6.69
CA ASP A 48 3.37 -4.59 -7.36
C ASP A 48 4.76 -3.96 -7.58
N LEU A 49 4.92 -2.69 -7.21
CA LEU A 49 6.14 -1.94 -7.43
C LEU A 49 7.33 -2.57 -6.68
N PRO A 50 8.43 -2.89 -7.40
CA PRO A 50 9.66 -3.24 -6.74
C PRO A 50 10.20 -2.00 -6.01
N GLY A 51 10.47 -2.15 -4.72
CA GLY A 51 11.04 -1.10 -3.89
C GLY A 51 12.06 -1.66 -2.91
N THR A 52 12.85 -0.78 -2.33
CA THR A 52 13.76 -1.09 -1.24
C THR A 52 13.17 -0.58 0.05
N ILE A 53 12.96 -1.48 1.00
CA ILE A 53 12.53 -1.14 2.35
C ILE A 53 13.77 -1.21 3.23
N VAL A 54 14.13 -0.07 3.82
CA VAL A 54 15.22 0.04 4.81
C VAL A 54 14.58 0.39 6.14
N VAL A 55 14.54 -0.57 7.05
CA VAL A 55 14.08 -0.36 8.43
C VAL A 55 15.28 0.05 9.26
N THR A 56 15.21 1.22 9.87
CA THR A 56 16.18 1.74 10.85
C THR A 56 15.48 1.86 12.21
N GLU A 57 16.23 1.91 13.31
CA GLU A 57 15.69 1.98 14.68
C GLU A 57 14.68 3.10 14.92
N ASP A 58 14.79 4.22 14.19
CA ASP A 58 13.90 5.37 14.31
C ASP A 58 12.91 5.51 13.12
N GLN A 59 13.27 4.97 11.95
CA GLN A 59 12.59 5.28 10.69
C GLN A 59 12.56 4.08 9.74
N THR A 60 11.39 3.82 9.17
CA THR A 60 11.24 2.87 8.07
C THR A 60 11.17 3.64 6.77
N ARG A 61 12.24 3.56 5.97
CA ARG A 61 12.31 4.21 4.67
C ARG A 61 11.92 3.23 3.57
N VAL A 62 10.88 3.56 2.81
CA VAL A 62 10.44 2.80 1.65
C VAL A 62 10.76 3.60 0.40
N THR A 63 11.72 3.11 -0.38
CA THR A 63 12.11 3.69 -1.66
C THR A 63 11.44 2.91 -2.77
N PHE A 64 10.52 3.53 -3.50
CA PHE A 64 9.87 2.91 -4.65
C PHE A 64 10.68 3.17 -5.91
N ASN A 65 10.90 2.15 -6.74
CA ASN A 65 11.40 2.40 -8.08
C ASN A 65 10.31 3.14 -8.88
N GLY A 66 10.69 4.20 -9.59
CA GLY A 66 9.75 4.93 -10.42
C GLY A 66 9.09 4.04 -11.49
N PHE A 67 7.85 4.37 -11.85
CA PHE A 67 7.19 3.82 -13.03
C PHE A 67 7.78 4.38 -14.32
N ASN A 68 7.61 3.64 -15.42
CA ASN A 68 7.90 4.17 -16.75
C ASN A 68 6.93 5.32 -17.13
N ASP A 69 5.70 5.28 -16.61
CA ASP A 69 4.69 6.32 -16.81
C ASP A 69 4.91 7.53 -15.89
N ARG A 70 5.13 8.70 -16.52
CA ARG A 70 5.30 9.97 -15.81
C ARG A 70 4.09 10.37 -14.97
N GLN A 71 2.89 9.96 -15.37
CA GLN A 71 1.67 10.27 -14.61
C GLN A 71 1.64 9.47 -13.31
N LEU A 72 1.92 8.17 -13.36
CA LEU A 72 2.02 7.32 -12.18
C LEU A 72 3.13 7.76 -11.22
N ASN A 73 4.26 8.26 -11.73
CA ASN A 73 5.31 8.85 -10.87
C ASN A 73 4.86 10.12 -10.15
N ARG A 74 4.07 10.99 -10.79
CA ARG A 74 3.50 12.15 -10.10
C ARG A 74 2.52 11.74 -9.02
N ASP A 75 1.67 10.74 -9.31
CA ASP A 75 0.74 10.20 -8.33
C ASP A 75 1.49 9.53 -7.16
N LEU A 76 2.57 8.80 -7.43
CA LEU A 76 3.41 8.19 -6.38
C LEU A 76 4.13 9.25 -5.54
N ALA A 77 4.63 10.32 -6.15
CA ALA A 77 5.20 11.45 -5.43
C ALA A 77 4.16 12.15 -4.55
N ALA A 78 2.91 12.29 -5.03
CA ALA A 78 1.81 12.86 -4.24
C ALA A 78 1.42 11.97 -3.04
N ILE A 79 1.40 10.64 -3.23
CA ILE A 79 1.17 9.65 -2.16
C ILE A 79 2.30 9.75 -1.12
N CYS A 80 3.55 9.77 -1.59
CA CYS A 80 4.75 9.92 -0.77
C CYS A 80 4.71 11.23 0.05
N ALA A 81 4.31 12.34 -0.55
CA ALA A 81 4.11 13.62 0.13
C ALA A 81 3.03 13.52 1.21
N ARG A 82 1.87 12.91 0.91
CA ARG A 82 0.80 12.71 1.90
C ARG A 82 1.20 11.81 3.06
N VAL A 83 1.96 10.75 2.80
CA VAL A 83 2.54 9.90 3.85
C VAL A 83 3.48 10.72 4.72
N ARG A 84 4.34 11.55 4.10
CA ARG A 84 5.26 12.44 4.81
C ARG A 84 4.54 13.50 5.63
N GLU A 85 3.42 14.04 5.18
CA GLU A 85 2.60 14.97 5.96
C GLU A 85 1.95 14.30 7.16
N ARG A 86 1.46 13.07 7.00
CA ARG A 86 0.79 12.32 8.07
C ARG A 86 1.75 11.72 9.08
N GLN A 87 3.02 11.50 8.71
CA GLN A 87 4.05 10.82 9.51
C GLN A 87 3.47 9.64 10.30
N PRO A 88 2.84 8.65 9.62
CA PRO A 88 2.24 7.55 10.34
C PRO A 88 3.34 6.78 11.06
N ARG A 89 3.15 6.60 12.37
CA ARG A 89 4.01 5.74 13.18
C ARG A 89 3.59 4.30 12.93
N LEU A 90 4.56 3.49 12.54
CA LEU A 90 4.38 2.05 12.45
C LEU A 90 4.19 1.46 13.86
N PRO A 91 3.55 0.28 13.99
CA PRO A 91 3.40 -0.40 15.27
C PRO A 91 4.76 -0.72 15.93
N ASP A 92 5.84 -0.77 15.17
CA ASP A 92 7.22 -0.88 15.65
C ASP A 92 7.77 0.42 16.27
N GLY A 93 7.00 1.51 16.29
CA GLY A 93 7.39 2.81 16.82
C GLY A 93 8.18 3.68 15.84
N THR A 94 8.56 3.13 14.69
CA THR A 94 9.33 3.85 13.66
C THR A 94 8.44 4.77 12.82
N THR A 95 9.01 5.87 12.33
CA THR A 95 8.31 6.79 11.42
C THR A 95 8.41 6.27 9.99
N LEU A 96 7.28 6.16 9.29
CA LEU A 96 7.26 5.76 7.88
C LEU A 96 7.65 6.95 6.98
N ILE A 97 8.73 6.76 6.21
CA ILE A 97 9.17 7.70 5.18
C ILE A 97 9.09 6.99 3.83
N CYS A 98 8.19 7.45 2.96
CA CYS A 98 8.18 7.01 1.57
C CYS A 98 9.05 7.97 0.74
N GLU A 99 9.80 7.44 -0.22
CA GLU A 99 10.57 8.19 -1.22
C GLU A 99 10.52 7.52 -2.59
N LEU A 100 10.71 8.30 -3.65
CA LEU A 100 10.78 7.83 -5.04
C LEU A 100 12.25 7.87 -5.45
N ALA A 101 12.77 6.77 -6.02
CA ALA A 101 14.17 6.65 -6.47
C ALA A 101 14.48 7.52 -7.70
#